data_AF-A0A4U3F3C0-F1
#
_entry.id   AF-A0A4U3F3C0-F1
#
_cell.length_a   1.000
_cell.length_b   1.000
_cell.length_c   1.000
_cell.angle_alpha   90.00
_cell.angle_beta   90.00
_cell.angle_gamma   90.00
#
_symmetry.space_group_name_H-M   'P 1'
#
loop_
_entity.id
_entity.type
_entity.pdbx_description
1 polymer ?
#
loop_
_entity_poly.entity_id
_entity_poly.type
_entity_poly.pdbx_seq_one_letter_code
_entity_poly.pdbx_strand_id
1 'polypeptide(L)'
;MSVTRSKAVLIRLWIICTLSGIIALLIIGAGTLYWIAAPERPLNLEYTDVDTTAKIISMVETKKLETTISQDEFNQLAKQELLDRQHEFPLGLKLTGAQFTLHNQNVTADLRGTYWGIPFGALLDFHIKREENRLVLDHQATHVRHGDFSGAWIEPITISLTKYFPAIVNVNQMEFAQDHIQVSFKLNLLSLPKLLLR
;
A
#
# COMPACT_ATOMS: atom_id res chain seq x y z
N MET A 1 -14.13 -60.32 -7.43
CA MET A 1 -13.15 -59.21 -7.48
C MET A 1 -13.87 -57.88 -7.22
N SER A 2 -13.91 -57.34 -5.99
CA SER A 2 -14.36 -55.94 -5.75
C SER A 2 -14.10 -55.34 -4.35
N VAL A 3 -13.15 -55.84 -3.52
CA VAL A 3 -13.01 -55.36 -2.12
C VAL A 3 -11.81 -54.42 -1.89
N THR A 4 -11.03 -54.08 -2.93
CA THR A 4 -9.83 -53.23 -2.81
C THR A 4 -10.03 -51.75 -3.15
N ARG A 5 -11.17 -51.34 -3.72
CA ARG A 5 -11.41 -49.93 -4.11
C ARG A 5 -11.80 -48.99 -2.95
N SER A 6 -12.35 -49.51 -1.85
CA SER A 6 -12.93 -48.66 -0.79
C SER A 6 -11.88 -48.00 0.12
N LYS A 7 -10.79 -48.71 0.45
CA LYS A 7 -9.75 -48.20 1.36
C LYS A 7 -8.95 -47.03 0.79
N ALA A 8 -8.70 -47.03 -0.52
CA ALA A 8 -7.98 -45.95 -1.20
C ALA A 8 -8.78 -44.63 -1.23
N VAL A 9 -10.11 -44.70 -1.27
CA VAL A 9 -10.99 -43.52 -1.25
C VAL A 9 -11.02 -42.91 0.15
N LEU A 10 -11.11 -43.74 1.19
CA LEU A 10 -11.08 -43.29 2.59
C LEU A 10 -9.74 -42.62 2.95
N ILE A 11 -8.62 -43.16 2.48
CA ILE A 11 -7.28 -42.57 2.72
C ILE A 11 -7.13 -41.24 1.99
N ARG A 12 -7.63 -41.12 0.74
CA ARG A 12 -7.63 -39.86 -0.01
C ARG A 12 -8.49 -38.79 0.66
N LEU A 13 -9.66 -39.16 1.19
CA LEU A 13 -10.53 -38.23 1.92
C LEU A 13 -9.86 -37.70 3.20
N TRP A 14 -9.18 -38.59 3.94
CA TRP A 14 -8.47 -38.23 5.17
C TRP A 14 -7.32 -37.25 4.92
N ILE A 15 -6.53 -37.50 3.87
CA ILE A 15 -5.41 -36.61 3.45
C ILE A 15 -5.95 -35.22 3.07
N ILE A 16 -7.06 -35.16 2.33
CA ILE A 16 -7.68 -33.89 1.91
C ILE A 16 -8.18 -33.10 3.13
N CYS A 17 -8.81 -33.75 4.11
CA CYS A 17 -9.27 -33.09 5.34
C CYS A 17 -8.10 -32.57 6.19
N THR A 18 -7.02 -33.34 6.36
CA THR A 18 -5.83 -32.88 7.09
C THR A 18 -5.11 -31.74 6.38
N LEU A 19 -5.00 -31.79 5.05
CA LEU A 19 -4.37 -30.74 4.26
C LEU A 19 -5.19 -29.44 4.29
N SER A 20 -6.52 -29.56 4.20
CA SER A 20 -7.46 -28.44 4.34
C SER A 20 -7.35 -27.78 5.72
N GLY A 21 -7.23 -28.55 6.79
CA GLY A 21 -7.04 -28.02 8.14
C GLY A 21 -5.73 -27.25 8.31
N ILE A 22 -4.63 -27.74 7.72
CA ILE A 22 -3.31 -27.07 7.76
C ILE A 22 -3.32 -25.76 6.94
N ILE A 23 -3.98 -25.76 5.79
CA ILE A 23 -4.17 -24.56 4.97
C ILE A 23 -5.02 -23.52 5.71
N ALA A 24 -6.11 -23.94 6.36
CA ALA A 24 -6.93 -23.04 7.18
C ALA A 24 -6.13 -22.46 8.36
N LEU A 25 -5.29 -23.26 9.01
CA LEU A 25 -4.41 -22.80 10.10
C LEU A 25 -3.35 -21.79 9.61
N LEU A 26 -2.81 -21.98 8.41
CA LEU A 26 -1.87 -21.05 7.77
C LEU A 26 -2.51 -19.71 7.39
N ILE A 27 -3.77 -19.72 6.93
CA ILE A 27 -4.52 -18.49 6.61
C ILE A 27 -4.82 -17.69 7.88
N ILE A 28 -5.21 -18.36 8.97
CA ILE A 28 -5.50 -17.70 10.26
C ILE A 28 -4.21 -17.18 10.93
N GLY A 29 -3.09 -17.90 10.78
CA GLY A 29 -1.78 -17.47 11.30
C GLY A 29 -1.17 -16.29 10.54
N ALA A 30 -1.36 -16.20 9.22
CA ALA A 30 -0.87 -15.09 8.42
C ALA A 30 -1.62 -13.78 8.69
N GLY A 31 -2.94 -13.84 8.92
CA GLY A 31 -3.75 -12.66 9.22
C GLY A 31 -3.51 -12.07 10.62
N THR A 32 -3.12 -12.90 11.59
CA THR A 32 -2.89 -12.46 12.98
C THR A 32 -1.48 -11.92 13.24
N LEU A 33 -0.47 -12.39 12.50
CA LEU A 33 0.90 -11.88 12.63
C LEU A 33 1.07 -10.47 12.05
N TYR A 34 0.29 -10.09 11.05
CA TYR A 34 0.31 -8.72 10.50
C TYR A 34 -0.19 -7.67 11.52
N TRP A 35 -1.02 -8.10 12.47
CA TRP A 35 -1.62 -7.20 13.46
C TRP A 35 -0.71 -6.85 14.65
N ILE A 36 0.35 -7.63 14.89
CA ILE A 36 1.22 -7.49 16.08
C ILE A 36 2.48 -6.65 15.81
N ALA A 37 2.84 -6.39 14.55
CA ALA A 37 4.09 -5.70 14.20
C ALA A 37 3.95 -4.22 13.80
N ALA A 38 2.72 -3.71 13.62
CA ALA A 38 2.53 -2.31 13.24
C ALA A 38 2.61 -1.40 14.48
N PRO A 39 3.49 -0.37 14.49
CA PRO A 39 3.54 0.60 15.58
C PRO A 39 2.16 1.24 15.77
N GLU A 40 1.75 1.46 17.02
CA GLU A 40 0.53 2.19 17.39
C GLU A 40 0.65 3.66 16.93
N ARG A 41 0.39 3.89 15.64
CA ARG A 41 0.40 5.22 15.03
C ARG A 41 -0.96 5.87 15.24
N PRO A 42 -1.01 7.17 15.55
CA PRO A 42 -2.28 7.85 15.76
C PRO A 42 -3.08 7.81 14.46
N LEU A 43 -4.26 7.20 14.53
CA LEU A 43 -5.15 7.07 13.39
C LEU A 43 -5.94 8.38 13.17
N ASN A 44 -5.22 9.40 12.69
CA ASN A 44 -5.72 10.72 12.34
C ASN A 44 -5.51 11.00 10.84
N LEU A 45 -6.16 12.03 10.32
CA LEU A 45 -5.95 12.52 8.94
C LEU A 45 -4.88 13.62 8.83
N GLU A 46 -4.32 14.04 9.97
CA GLU A 46 -3.26 15.04 9.98
C GLU A 46 -2.00 14.48 9.28
N TYR A 47 -1.42 15.30 8.42
CA TYR A 47 -0.17 15.01 7.74
C TYR A 47 0.77 16.21 7.89
N THR A 48 2.07 15.93 7.80
CA THR A 48 3.11 16.96 7.70
C THR A 48 3.57 16.98 6.24
N ASP A 49 3.74 18.17 5.68
CA ASP A 49 4.24 18.31 4.32
C ASP A 49 5.67 17.75 4.26
N VAL A 50 5.88 16.77 3.39
CA VAL A 50 7.19 16.14 3.19
C VAL A 50 7.91 16.91 2.10
N ASP A 51 8.90 17.72 2.49
CA ASP A 51 9.71 18.50 1.56
C ASP A 51 10.64 17.59 0.73
N THR A 52 10.05 17.04 -0.31
CA THR A 52 10.71 16.16 -1.27
C THR A 52 11.70 16.95 -2.14
N THR A 53 11.53 18.27 -2.26
CA THR A 53 12.42 19.15 -3.03
C THR A 53 13.75 19.34 -2.32
N ALA A 54 13.73 19.71 -1.03
CA ALA A 54 14.93 19.82 -0.22
C ALA A 54 15.70 18.49 -0.18
N LYS A 55 14.98 17.36 -0.09
CA LYS A 55 15.59 16.02 -0.13
C LYS A 55 16.37 15.80 -1.42
N ILE A 56 15.83 16.20 -2.58
CA ILE A 56 16.53 16.09 -3.87
C ILE A 56 17.71 17.06 -3.99
N ILE A 57 17.59 18.29 -3.50
CA ILE A 57 18.71 19.24 -3.50
C ILE A 57 19.89 18.63 -2.74
N SER A 58 19.64 18.04 -1.57
CA SER A 58 20.69 17.36 -0.79
C SER A 58 21.29 16.15 -1.53
N MET A 59 20.54 15.45 -2.38
CA MET A 59 21.04 14.35 -3.20
C MET A 59 21.94 14.82 -4.34
N VAL A 60 21.58 15.95 -4.97
CA VAL A 60 22.41 16.59 -5.99
C VAL A 60 23.74 17.05 -5.36
N GLU A 61 23.68 17.65 -4.17
CA GLU A 61 24.86 18.10 -3.43
C GLU A 61 25.76 16.94 -2.98
N THR A 62 25.17 15.87 -2.44
CA THR A 62 25.90 14.69 -1.94
C THR A 62 26.26 13.67 -3.03
N LYS A 63 25.80 13.90 -4.28
CA LYS A 63 25.93 12.99 -5.43
C LYS A 63 25.36 11.59 -5.22
N LYS A 64 24.47 11.41 -4.25
CA LYS A 64 23.79 10.14 -3.96
C LYS A 64 22.37 10.22 -4.50
N LEU A 65 22.13 9.65 -5.68
CA LEU A 65 20.83 9.69 -6.37
C LEU A 65 19.90 8.58 -5.91
N GLU A 66 19.92 8.28 -4.62
CA GLU A 66 19.13 7.24 -4.00
C GLU A 66 18.48 7.83 -2.76
N THR A 67 17.18 7.57 -2.60
CA THR A 67 16.44 7.94 -1.41
C THR A 67 15.72 6.74 -0.86
N THR A 68 15.53 6.76 0.45
CA THR A 68 14.62 5.85 1.12
C THR A 68 13.41 6.65 1.54
N ILE A 69 12.23 6.19 1.14
CA ILE A 69 10.94 6.63 1.65
C ILE A 69 10.62 5.72 2.83
N SER A 70 10.64 6.26 4.04
CA SER A 70 10.28 5.49 5.23
C SER A 70 8.78 5.22 5.28
N GLN A 71 8.36 4.27 6.12
CA GLN A 71 6.95 4.04 6.40
C GLN A 71 6.21 5.30 6.89
N ASP A 72 6.89 6.21 7.59
CA ASP A 72 6.29 7.46 8.08
C ASP A 72 6.09 8.47 6.95
N GLU A 73 7.12 8.68 6.12
CA GLU A 73 7.02 9.54 4.94
C GLU A 73 5.95 9.02 3.97
N PHE A 74 5.91 7.71 3.73
CA PHE A 74 4.88 7.08 2.90
C PHE A 74 3.47 7.34 3.43
N ASN A 75 3.26 7.19 4.75
CA ASN A 75 1.95 7.44 5.36
C ASN A 75 1.52 8.90 5.23
N GLN A 76 2.44 9.86 5.40
CA GLN A 76 2.16 11.29 5.24
C GLN A 76 1.79 11.63 3.79
N LEU A 77 2.56 11.13 2.81
CA LEU A 77 2.27 11.32 1.39
C LEU A 77 0.94 10.68 0.97
N ALA A 78 0.64 9.47 1.48
CA ALA A 78 -0.62 8.79 1.21
C ALA A 78 -1.83 9.53 1.81
N LYS A 79 -1.70 10.08 3.03
CA LYS A 79 -2.74 10.94 3.63
C LYS A 79 -2.96 12.21 2.80
N GLN A 80 -1.89 12.84 2.31
CA GLN A 80 -1.98 14.01 1.44
C GLN A 80 -2.71 13.68 0.13
N GLU A 81 -2.35 12.58 -0.56
CA GLU A 81 -3.03 12.15 -1.79
C GLU A 81 -4.53 11.85 -1.54
N LEU A 82 -4.84 11.21 -0.41
CA LEU A 82 -6.22 10.90 -0.02
C LEU A 82 -7.06 12.18 0.16
N LEU A 83 -6.49 13.20 0.80
CA LEU A 83 -7.17 14.48 1.01
C LEU A 83 -7.30 15.28 -0.29
N ASP A 84 -6.29 15.27 -1.16
CA ASP A 84 -6.35 15.92 -2.46
C ASP A 84 -7.48 15.33 -3.33
N ARG A 85 -7.73 14.02 -3.19
CA ARG A 85 -8.80 13.30 -3.90
C ARG A 85 -10.12 13.23 -3.15
N GLN A 86 -10.28 13.93 -2.03
CA GLN A 86 -11.54 13.97 -1.27
C GLN A 86 -12.74 14.33 -2.15
N HIS A 87 -12.53 15.17 -3.15
CA HIS A 87 -13.57 15.62 -4.08
C HIS A 87 -14.08 14.51 -5.02
N GLU A 88 -13.32 13.43 -5.19
CA GLU A 88 -13.70 12.25 -5.98
C GLU A 88 -14.57 11.26 -5.16
N PHE A 89 -14.68 11.47 -3.84
CA PHE A 89 -15.41 10.56 -2.97
C PHE A 89 -16.93 10.66 -3.15
N PRO A 90 -17.65 9.54 -2.97
CA PRO A 90 -19.11 9.55 -3.04
C PRO A 90 -19.72 10.48 -1.99
N LEU A 91 -20.79 11.18 -2.38
CA LEU A 91 -21.52 12.11 -1.52
C LEU A 91 -21.93 11.44 -0.19
N GLY A 92 -21.64 12.12 0.92
CA GLY A 92 -21.94 11.64 2.27
C GLY A 92 -20.82 10.84 2.93
N LEU A 93 -19.76 10.49 2.19
CA LEU A 93 -18.54 9.89 2.75
C LEU A 93 -17.66 10.98 3.37
N LYS A 94 -17.33 10.84 4.66
CA LYS A 94 -16.35 11.67 5.36
C LYS A 94 -15.36 10.78 6.07
N LEU A 95 -14.09 10.86 5.69
CA LEU A 95 -13.04 10.18 6.42
C LEU A 95 -12.66 11.01 7.65
N THR A 96 -12.34 10.35 8.75
CA THR A 96 -11.87 10.97 10.01
C THR A 96 -10.48 10.49 10.40
N GLY A 97 -10.05 9.32 9.90
CA GLY A 97 -8.72 8.77 10.12
C GLY A 97 -8.30 7.88 8.97
N ALA A 98 -7.00 7.89 8.66
CA ALA A 98 -6.39 6.98 7.70
C ALA A 98 -4.99 6.57 8.20
N GLN A 99 -4.64 5.30 8.10
CA GLN A 99 -3.29 4.82 8.33
C GLN A 99 -2.93 3.86 7.21
N PHE A 100 -1.81 4.13 6.56
CA PHE A 100 -1.27 3.29 5.52
C PHE A 100 -0.09 2.50 6.08
N THR A 101 -0.07 1.21 5.82
CA THR A 101 1.00 0.29 6.19
C THR A 101 1.56 -0.33 4.93
N LEU A 102 2.83 -0.06 4.61
CA LEU A 102 3.53 -0.71 3.51
C LEU A 102 4.17 -1.98 4.04
N HIS A 103 4.06 -3.05 3.27
CA HIS A 103 4.81 -4.26 3.48
C HIS A 103 5.18 -4.89 2.15
N ASN A 104 6.45 -4.71 1.74
CA ASN A 104 6.91 -5.02 0.40
C ASN A 104 6.02 -4.31 -0.64
N GLN A 105 5.48 -5.05 -1.61
CA GLN A 105 4.60 -4.52 -2.66
C GLN A 105 3.13 -4.44 -2.24
N ASN A 106 2.81 -4.65 -0.96
CA ASN A 106 1.43 -4.60 -0.48
C ASN A 106 1.25 -3.39 0.43
N VAL A 107 0.09 -2.74 0.31
CA VAL A 107 -0.33 -1.66 1.20
C VAL A 107 -1.66 -1.98 1.81
N THR A 108 -1.72 -1.92 3.13
CA THR A 108 -2.97 -1.96 3.88
C THR A 108 -3.34 -0.55 4.31
N ALA A 109 -4.49 -0.07 3.88
CA ALA A 109 -5.08 1.20 4.28
C ALA A 109 -6.18 0.96 5.33
N ASP A 110 -5.94 1.34 6.58
CA ASP A 110 -6.96 1.41 7.64
C ASP A 110 -7.65 2.76 7.57
N LEU A 111 -8.90 2.76 7.13
CA LEU A 111 -9.73 3.94 6.99
C LEU A 111 -10.83 3.94 8.05
N ARG A 112 -11.01 5.08 8.69
CA ARG A 112 -12.16 5.36 9.55
C ARG A 112 -12.89 6.60 9.06
N GLY A 113 -14.20 6.57 9.18
CA GLY A 113 -15.03 7.68 8.75
C GLY A 113 -16.49 7.50 9.09
N THR A 114 -17.30 8.33 8.47
CA THR A 114 -18.76 8.28 8.53
C THR A 114 -19.32 8.31 7.13
N TYR A 115 -20.34 7.50 6.86
CA TYR A 115 -21.13 7.55 5.64
C TYR A 115 -22.56 7.95 6.02
N TRP A 116 -23.02 9.12 5.58
CA TRP A 116 -24.31 9.71 6.00
C TRP A 116 -24.50 9.74 7.53
N GLY A 117 -23.41 9.99 8.27
CA GLY A 117 -23.40 10.02 9.73
C GLY A 117 -23.26 8.65 10.41
N ILE A 118 -23.27 7.54 9.66
CA ILE A 118 -23.04 6.19 10.20
C ILE A 118 -21.53 5.94 10.25
N PRO A 119 -20.93 5.70 11.43
CA PRO A 119 -19.51 5.43 11.54
C PRO A 119 -19.16 4.08 10.89
N PHE A 120 -18.05 4.05 10.17
CA PHE A 120 -17.50 2.83 9.58
C PHE A 120 -15.99 2.77 9.78
N GLY A 121 -15.47 1.54 9.76
CA GLY A 121 -14.05 1.23 9.66
C GLY A 121 -13.85 0.19 8.56
N ALA A 122 -12.85 0.41 7.71
CA ALA A 122 -12.52 -0.45 6.59
C ALA A 122 -11.01 -0.62 6.51
N LEU A 123 -10.55 -1.84 6.27
CA LEU A 123 -9.19 -2.14 5.86
C LEU A 123 -9.22 -2.44 4.37
N LEU A 124 -8.39 -1.76 3.59
CA LEU A 124 -8.28 -1.99 2.16
C LEU A 124 -6.87 -2.46 1.84
N ASP A 125 -6.76 -3.60 1.20
CA ASP A 125 -5.49 -4.14 0.75
C ASP A 125 -5.29 -3.83 -0.73
N PHE A 126 -4.14 -3.25 -1.02
CA PHE A 126 -3.68 -2.88 -2.35
C PHE A 126 -2.35 -3.56 -2.64
N HIS A 127 -2.14 -3.85 -3.92
CA HIS A 127 -0.86 -4.27 -4.44
C HIS A 127 -0.28 -3.14 -5.29
N ILE A 128 0.92 -2.67 -4.95
CA ILE A 128 1.60 -1.59 -5.66
C ILE A 128 2.44 -2.17 -6.79
N LYS A 129 2.28 -1.58 -7.97
CA LYS A 129 3.18 -1.75 -9.10
C LYS A 129 3.69 -0.41 -9.60
N ARG A 130 4.93 -0.39 -10.07
CA ARG A 130 5.49 0.77 -10.77
C ARG A 130 5.29 0.59 -12.27
N GLU A 131 4.67 1.60 -12.89
CA GLU A 131 4.59 1.73 -14.33
C GLU A 131 5.25 3.03 -14.75
N GLU A 132 6.49 2.94 -15.25
CA GLU A 132 7.31 4.08 -15.66
C GLU A 132 7.47 5.12 -14.53
N ASN A 133 6.78 6.26 -14.65
CA ASN A 133 6.78 7.37 -13.69
C ASN A 133 5.45 7.47 -12.92
N ARG A 134 4.71 6.37 -12.83
CA ARG A 134 3.46 6.24 -12.10
C ARG A 134 3.53 5.06 -11.13
N LEU A 135 2.84 5.21 -10.00
CA LEU A 135 2.51 4.11 -9.11
C LEU A 135 1.05 3.74 -9.33
N VAL A 136 0.82 2.46 -9.60
CA VAL A 136 -0.50 1.88 -9.77
C VAL A 136 -0.78 1.03 -8.54
N LEU A 137 -1.87 1.35 -7.84
CA LEU A 137 -2.35 0.59 -6.70
C LEU A 137 -3.54 -0.24 -7.14
N ASP A 138 -3.31 -1.54 -7.28
CA ASP A 138 -4.33 -2.52 -7.63
C ASP A 138 -5.06 -2.97 -6.37
N HIS A 139 -6.34 -2.63 -6.24
CA HIS A 139 -7.17 -3.10 -5.13
C HIS A 139 -7.31 -4.62 -5.15
N GLN A 140 -7.07 -5.26 -4.00
CA GLN A 140 -7.11 -6.72 -3.84
C GLN A 140 -8.31 -7.14 -2.99
N ALA A 141 -8.48 -6.49 -1.83
CA ALA A 141 -9.50 -6.85 -0.87
C ALA A 141 -9.94 -5.65 -0.04
N THR A 142 -11.20 -5.69 0.39
CA THR A 142 -11.74 -4.77 1.39
C THR A 142 -12.30 -5.59 2.53
N HIS A 143 -11.82 -5.34 3.73
CA HIS A 143 -12.29 -5.93 4.97
C HIS A 143 -13.07 -4.87 5.75
N VAL A 144 -14.35 -5.14 6.03
CA VAL A 144 -15.15 -4.32 6.93
C VAL A 144 -15.61 -5.16 8.11
N ARG A 145 -15.93 -4.53 9.23
CA ARG A 145 -16.32 -5.22 10.47
C ARG A 145 -17.41 -6.30 10.31
N HIS A 146 -18.26 -6.19 9.29
CA HIS A 146 -19.39 -7.09 9.06
C HIS A 146 -19.26 -7.95 7.79
N GLY A 147 -18.10 -7.98 7.13
CA GLY A 147 -17.90 -8.80 5.94
C GLY A 147 -16.58 -8.53 5.23
N ASP A 148 -16.07 -9.58 4.59
CA ASP A 148 -14.90 -9.51 3.72
C ASP A 148 -15.34 -9.51 2.26
N PHE A 149 -14.85 -8.53 1.52
CA PHE A 149 -15.16 -8.33 0.12
C PHE A 149 -13.88 -8.46 -0.69
N SER A 150 -13.69 -9.65 -1.26
CA SER A 150 -12.58 -9.93 -2.18
C SER A 150 -13.00 -9.64 -3.62
N GLY A 151 -12.25 -8.80 -4.33
CA GLY A 151 -12.48 -8.48 -5.73
C GLY A 151 -12.17 -7.02 -6.06
N ALA A 152 -11.77 -6.76 -7.31
CA ALA A 152 -11.44 -5.44 -7.82
C ALA A 152 -12.70 -4.60 -8.04
N TRP A 153 -13.31 -4.14 -6.96
CA TRP A 153 -14.52 -3.31 -7.01
C TRP A 153 -14.19 -1.83 -7.02
N ILE A 154 -12.94 -1.50 -6.73
CA ILE A 154 -12.36 -0.17 -6.78
C ILE A 154 -11.43 -0.12 -7.98
N GLU A 155 -11.57 0.90 -8.81
CA GLU A 155 -10.68 1.12 -9.94
C GLU A 155 -9.23 1.33 -9.45
N PRO A 156 -8.22 0.85 -10.20
CA PRO A 156 -6.82 1.03 -9.81
C PRO A 156 -6.48 2.52 -9.61
N ILE A 157 -5.93 2.83 -8.45
CA ILE A 157 -5.54 4.21 -8.13
C ILE A 157 -4.16 4.47 -8.74
N THR A 158 -4.09 5.44 -9.65
CA THR A 158 -2.83 5.82 -10.30
C THR A 158 -2.33 7.14 -9.73
N ILE A 159 -1.12 7.12 -9.18
CA ILE A 159 -0.43 8.27 -8.59
C ILE A 159 0.78 8.63 -9.46
N SER A 160 0.87 9.89 -9.88
CA SER A 160 2.04 10.37 -10.63
C SER A 160 3.21 10.63 -9.70
N LEU A 161 4.36 9.99 -9.97
CA LEU A 161 5.59 10.25 -9.21
C LEU A 161 6.10 11.67 -9.42
N THR A 162 5.78 12.31 -10.56
CA THR A 162 6.13 13.71 -10.83
C THR A 162 5.44 14.72 -9.92
N LYS A 163 4.38 14.31 -9.21
CA LYS A 163 3.69 15.18 -8.24
C LYS A 163 4.57 15.42 -7.01
N TYR A 164 5.30 14.38 -6.61
CA TYR A 164 6.16 14.39 -5.42
C TYR A 164 7.62 14.66 -5.78
N PHE A 165 8.06 14.19 -6.95
CA PHE A 165 9.41 14.42 -7.45
C PHE A 165 9.37 15.47 -8.60
N PRO A 166 10.20 16.52 -8.57
CA PRO A 166 10.35 17.46 -9.66
C PRO A 166 10.63 16.73 -10.99
N ALA A 167 10.08 17.22 -12.09
CA ALA A 167 10.24 16.65 -13.44
C ALA A 167 11.69 16.51 -13.94
N ILE A 168 12.66 17.07 -13.22
CA ILE A 168 14.11 16.92 -13.45
C ILE A 168 14.61 15.51 -13.11
N VAL A 169 13.88 14.81 -12.25
CA VAL A 169 14.32 13.56 -11.66
C VAL A 169 13.42 12.44 -12.19
N ASN A 170 13.94 11.63 -13.11
CA ASN A 170 13.24 10.43 -13.55
C ASN A 170 13.48 9.31 -12.54
N VAL A 171 12.41 8.66 -12.09
CA VAL A 171 12.53 7.49 -11.24
C VAL A 171 13.08 6.34 -12.07
N ASN A 172 14.31 5.93 -11.79
CA ASN A 172 14.99 4.87 -12.53
C ASN A 172 14.53 3.50 -12.05
N GLN A 173 14.60 3.31 -10.73
CA GLN A 173 14.30 2.04 -10.05
C GLN A 173 13.58 2.32 -8.74
N MET A 174 12.65 1.43 -8.39
CA MET A 174 11.94 1.46 -7.13
C MET A 174 11.93 0.05 -6.56
N GLU A 175 12.47 -0.11 -5.37
CA GLU A 175 12.50 -1.37 -4.65
C GLU A 175 11.64 -1.24 -3.40
N PHE A 176 10.74 -2.19 -3.24
CA PHE A 176 9.82 -2.24 -2.13
C PHE A 176 10.37 -3.22 -1.08
N ALA A 177 10.87 -2.69 0.03
CA ALA A 177 11.31 -3.47 1.17
C ALA A 177 10.16 -3.65 2.18
N GLN A 178 10.43 -4.31 3.30
CA GLN A 178 9.41 -4.63 4.31
C GLN A 178 8.75 -3.39 4.93
N ASP A 179 9.48 -2.29 5.12
CA ASP A 179 9.01 -1.09 5.84
C ASP A 179 9.44 0.23 5.16
N HIS A 180 10.02 0.13 3.96
CA HIS A 180 10.48 1.30 3.23
C HIS A 180 10.49 1.05 1.72
N ILE A 181 10.46 2.14 0.96
CA ILE A 181 10.64 2.13 -0.49
C ILE A 181 11.99 2.76 -0.79
N GLN A 182 12.90 2.00 -1.40
CA GLN A 182 14.11 2.57 -1.96
C GLN A 182 13.82 3.06 -3.37
N VAL A 183 14.09 4.34 -3.62
CA VAL A 183 13.88 4.95 -4.92
C VAL A 183 15.22 5.47 -5.44
N SER A 184 15.63 4.95 -6.59
CA SER A 184 16.83 5.39 -7.29
C SER A 184 16.43 6.29 -8.45
N PHE A 185 17.15 7.38 -8.60
CA PHE A 185 16.83 8.43 -9.54
C PHE A 185 17.89 8.57 -10.63
N LYS A 186 17.43 9.00 -11.80
CA LYS A 186 18.30 9.48 -12.86
C LYS A 186 18.08 10.97 -13.04
N LEU A 187 19.11 11.76 -12.78
CA LEU A 187 19.09 13.19 -13.02
C LEU A 187 19.14 13.47 -14.51
N ASN A 188 18.23 14.32 -14.97
CA ASN A 188 18.38 14.97 -16.26
C ASN A 188 19.20 16.25 -16.09
N LEU A 189 20.50 16.18 -16.41
CA LEU A 189 21.45 17.29 -16.25
C LEU A 189 21.02 18.57 -16.98
N LEU A 190 20.25 18.44 -18.06
CA LEU A 190 19.77 19.58 -18.87
C LEU A 190 18.75 20.45 -18.14
N SER A 191 18.08 19.91 -17.12
CA SER A 191 17.00 20.59 -16.42
C SER A 191 17.39 21.06 -15.00
N LEU A 192 18.56 20.64 -14.48
CA LEU A 192 19.14 21.09 -13.21
C LEU A 192 19.12 22.61 -12.94
N PRO A 193 19.39 23.51 -13.92
CA PRO A 193 19.39 24.95 -13.65
C PRO A 193 18.07 25.46 -13.09
N LYS A 194 16.94 24.81 -13.41
CA LYS A 194 15.61 25.21 -12.93
C LYS A 194 15.36 24.87 -11.45
N LEU A 195 16.13 23.96 -10.84
CA LEU A 195 16.03 23.64 -9.41
C LEU A 195 16.84 24.59 -8.54
N LEU A 196 17.99 25.07 -9.04
CA LEU A 196 18.89 25.95 -8.28
C LEU A 196 18.49 27.42 -8.34
N LEU A 197 17.61 27.79 -9.27
CA LEU A 197 17.16 29.16 -9.51
C LEU A 197 15.77 29.46 -8.93
N ARG A 198 15.23 28.60 -8.07
CA ARG A 198 13.91 28.78 -7.45
C ARG A 198 14.02 29.11 -5.97
#